data_AF-A0A8R7QH64-F1
#
_entry.id   AF-A0A8R7QH64-F1
#
_cell.length_a   1.000
_cell.length_b   1.000
_cell.length_c   1.000
_cell.angle_alpha   90.00
_cell.angle_beta   90.00
_cell.angle_gamma   90.00
#
_symmetry.space_group_name_H-M   'P 1'
#
loop_
_entity.id
_entity.type
_entity.pdbx_description
1 polymer ?
#
loop_
_entity_poly.entity_id
_entity_poly.type
_entity_poly.pdbx_seq_one_letter_code
_entity_poly.pdbx_strand_id
1 'polypeptide(L)'
;MLRNKDKASSSSMHLDYTKSDYCLCLAIHAPRKGIIEVWQMRTGQRLLTIPCPKGSRILQPSTRFSSSAFSSYTPLEVYLFNGDSGQLSVLNRHIG
;
A
#
# COMPACT_ATOMS: atom_id res chain seq x y z
N MET A 1 0.84 -2.75 -4.06
CA MET A 1 1.52 -4.03 -3.79
C MET A 1 1.66 -4.78 -5.10
N LEU A 2 2.89 -5.05 -5.52
CA LEU A 2 3.14 -5.86 -6.71
C LEU A 2 2.79 -7.31 -6.38
N ARG A 3 2.08 -8.00 -7.28
CA ARG A 3 1.60 -9.36 -7.01
C ARG A 3 2.74 -10.39 -6.93
N ASN A 4 3.84 -10.17 -7.67
CA ASN A 4 4.98 -11.09 -7.79
C ASN A 4 6.33 -10.34 -7.69
N LYS A 5 6.69 -9.86 -6.49
CA LYS A 5 7.92 -9.07 -6.29
C LYS A 5 9.21 -9.89 -6.48
N ASP A 6 9.19 -11.19 -6.15
CA ASP A 6 10.37 -12.08 -6.23
C ASP A 6 10.87 -12.35 -7.65
N LYS A 7 10.06 -12.07 -8.68
CA LYS A 7 10.43 -12.26 -10.09
C LYS A 7 11.16 -11.04 -10.68
N ALA A 8 11.21 -9.92 -9.96
CA ALA A 8 11.74 -8.65 -10.45
C ALA A 8 13.23 -8.42 -10.13
N SER A 9 13.88 -9.30 -9.36
CA SER A 9 15.25 -9.10 -8.88
C SER A 9 16.35 -9.22 -9.94
N SER A 10 16.04 -9.42 -11.24
CA SER A 10 17.07 -9.69 -12.26
C SER A 10 17.15 -8.72 -13.45
N SER A 11 16.40 -7.62 -13.52
CA SER A 11 16.65 -6.66 -14.60
C SER A 11 16.36 -5.21 -14.24
N SER A 12 17.44 -4.44 -14.17
CA SER A 12 17.44 -2.99 -14.25
C SER A 12 17.00 -2.56 -15.64
N MET A 13 15.71 -2.44 -15.91
CA MET A 13 15.18 -1.71 -17.08
C MET A 13 13.76 -1.26 -16.74
N HIS A 14 13.41 -0.06 -17.18
CA HIS A 14 12.13 0.61 -17.06
C HIS A 14 10.95 -0.33 -17.43
N LEU A 15 10.43 -1.06 -16.44
CA LEU A 15 9.26 -1.93 -16.57
C LEU A 15 8.03 -1.09 -16.28
N ASP A 16 7.33 -0.68 -17.33
CA ASP A 16 6.03 -0.03 -17.23
C ASP A 16 5.02 -1.03 -16.67
N TYR A 17 4.90 -1.08 -15.33
CA TYR A 17 3.90 -1.92 -14.68
C TYR A 17 2.49 -1.50 -15.11
N THR A 18 1.65 -2.49 -15.34
CA THR A 18 0.24 -2.30 -15.64
C THR A 18 -0.59 -2.42 -14.37
N LYS A 19 -1.84 -1.94 -14.40
CA LYS A 19 -2.77 -2.05 -13.26
C LYS A 19 -2.96 -3.51 -12.80
N SER A 20 -2.88 -4.47 -13.73
CA SER A 20 -3.00 -5.91 -13.45
C SER A 20 -1.83 -6.50 -12.67
N ASP A 21 -0.66 -5.85 -12.66
CA ASP A 21 0.51 -6.30 -11.91
C ASP A 21 0.39 -6.02 -10.41
N TYR A 22 -0.58 -5.19 -10.01
CA TYR A 22 -0.86 -4.83 -8.63
C TYR A 22 -2.03 -5.62 -8.07
N CYS A 23 -1.93 -5.99 -6.80
CA CYS A 23 -3.08 -6.54 -6.07
C CYS A 23 -3.85 -5.43 -5.33
N LEU A 24 -5.17 -5.64 -5.20
CA LEU A 24 -6.05 -4.79 -4.40
C LEU A 24 -5.92 -5.19 -2.93
N CYS A 25 -5.73 -4.19 -2.07
CA CYS A 25 -5.50 -4.39 -0.65
C CYS A 25 -6.42 -3.51 0.19
N LEU A 26 -6.80 -4.01 1.36
CA LEU A 26 -7.59 -3.32 2.36
C LEU A 26 -6.71 -3.08 3.60
N ALA A 27 -6.56 -1.83 4.01
CA ALA A 27 -5.94 -1.46 5.28
C ALA A 27 -7.03 -1.13 6.30
N ILE A 28 -7.05 -1.83 7.44
CA ILE A 28 -8.02 -1.66 8.52
C ILE A 28 -7.30 -1.09 9.72
N HIS A 29 -7.65 0.13 10.11
CA HIS A 29 -7.18 0.72 11.36
C HIS A 29 -8.03 0.19 12.52
N ALA A 30 -7.41 -0.49 13.48
CA ALA A 30 -8.04 -1.01 14.69
C ALA A 30 -7.48 -0.31 15.95
N PRO A 31 -7.92 0.93 16.26
CA PRO A 31 -7.36 1.74 17.36
C PRO A 31 -7.41 1.06 18.72
N ARG A 32 -8.49 0.30 19.01
CA ARG A 32 -8.64 -0.41 20.28
C ARG A 32 -7.60 -1.52 20.48
N LYS A 33 -7.09 -2.09 19.39
CA LYS A 33 -6.03 -3.10 19.39
C LYS A 33 -4.65 -2.48 19.20
N GLY A 34 -4.56 -1.17 18.95
CA GLY A 34 -3.30 -0.47 18.67
C GLY A 34 -2.59 -0.98 17.41
N ILE A 35 -3.34 -1.41 16.38
CA ILE A 35 -2.76 -1.96 15.15
C ILE A 35 -3.48 -1.48 13.89
N ILE A 36 -2.78 -1.56 12.77
CA ILE A 36 -3.34 -1.54 11.41
C ILE A 36 -3.07 -2.91 10.78
N GLU A 37 -4.10 -3.54 10.23
CA GLU A 37 -3.95 -4.78 9.47
C GLU A 37 -4.14 -4.52 7.98
N VAL A 38 -3.28 -5.09 7.15
CA VAL A 38 -3.37 -4.99 5.69
C VAL A 38 -3.65 -6.34 5.09
N TRP A 39 -4.72 -6.43 4.30
CA TRP A 39 -5.27 -7.66 3.76
C TRP A 39 -5.31 -7.61 2.23
N GLN A 40 -5.02 -8.73 1.57
CA GLN A 40 -5.22 -8.90 0.14
C GLN A 40 -6.67 -9.27 -0.15
N MET A 41 -7.39 -8.45 -0.92
CA MET A 41 -8.83 -8.64 -1.12
C MET A 41 -9.17 -9.90 -1.94
N ARG A 42 -8.31 -10.29 -2.88
CA ARG A 42 -8.57 -11.45 -3.74
C ARG A 42 -8.45 -12.79 -3.01
N THR A 43 -7.44 -12.92 -2.15
CA THR A 43 -7.09 -14.19 -1.47
C THR A 43 -7.55 -14.22 -0.02
N GLY A 44 -7.88 -13.07 0.57
CA GLY A 44 -8.16 -12.94 2.00
C GLY A 44 -6.91 -13.06 2.88
N GLN A 45 -5.71 -13.14 2.31
CA GLN A 45 -4.48 -13.25 3.09
C GLN A 45 -4.15 -11.94 3.80
N ARG A 46 -3.83 -12.02 5.10
CA ARG A 46 -3.22 -10.89 5.84
C ARG A 46 -1.76 -10.76 5.43
N LEU A 47 -1.39 -9.58 4.93
CA LEU A 47 -0.06 -9.30 4.41
C LEU A 47 0.83 -8.62 5.45
N LEU A 48 0.25 -7.75 6.29
CA LEU A 48 1.02 -7.00 7.27
C LEU A 48 0.16 -6.62 8.49
N THR A 49 0.81 -6.56 9.65
CA THR A 49 0.27 -5.94 10.86
C THR A 49 1.26 -4.88 11.32
N ILE A 50 0.79 -3.64 11.49
CA ILE A 50 1.63 -2.50 11.86
C ILE A 50 1.18 -2.00 13.23
N PRO A 51 2.09 -1.83 14.20
CA PRO A 51 1.79 -1.15 15.45
C PRO A 51 1.30 0.27 15.19
N CYS A 52 0.24 0.66 15.87
CA CYS A 52 -0.47 1.91 15.65
C CYS A 52 -0.65 2.64 16.99
N PRO A 53 0.29 3.53 17.34
CA PRO A 53 0.20 4.34 18.54
C PRO A 53 -1.05 5.24 18.54
N LYS A 54 -1.37 5.82 19.69
CA LYS A 54 -2.53 6.71 19.82
C LYS A 54 -2.39 7.90 18.86
N GLY A 55 -3.53 8.35 18.33
CA GLY A 55 -3.56 9.49 17.41
C GLY A 55 -3.05 9.20 15.99
N SER A 56 -2.61 7.98 15.69
CA SER A 56 -2.15 7.62 14.35
C SER A 56 -3.29 7.65 13.32
N ARG A 57 -2.96 8.01 12.08
CA ARG A 57 -3.93 8.16 10.99
C ARG A 57 -3.41 7.61 9.67
N ILE A 58 -4.26 6.89 8.95
CA ILE A 58 -4.02 6.52 7.56
C ILE A 58 -4.42 7.73 6.69
N LEU A 59 -3.49 8.22 5.89
CA LEU A 59 -3.70 9.32 4.96
C LEU A 59 -3.70 8.75 3.54
N GLN A 60 -4.89 8.67 2.96
CA GLN A 60 -5.08 8.25 1.57
C GLN A 60 -5.19 9.50 0.68
N PRO A 61 -4.34 9.65 -0.35
CA PRO A 61 -4.51 10.71 -1.32
C PRO A 61 -5.85 10.57 -2.06
N SER A 62 -6.42 11.69 -2.48
CA SER A 62 -7.65 11.69 -3.28
C SER A 62 -7.48 10.86 -4.54
N THR A 63 -8.53 10.10 -4.89
CA THR A 63 -8.57 9.30 -6.11
C THR A 63 -8.36 10.20 -7.32
N ARG A 64 -7.36 9.86 -8.15
CA ARG A 64 -7.19 10.50 -9.46
C ARG A 64 -8.14 9.85 -10.45
N PHE A 65 -9.06 10.64 -10.99
CA PHE A 65 -9.86 10.21 -12.14
C PHE A 65 -9.03 10.48 -13.40
N SER A 66 -8.44 9.43 -13.95
CA SER A 66 -7.72 9.51 -15.23
C SER A 66 -8.11 8.30 -16.07
N SER A 67 -8.70 8.57 -17.23
CA SER A 67 -9.04 7.58 -18.24
C SER A 67 -7.87 7.42 -19.20
N SER A 68 -6.92 6.54 -18.88
CA SER A 68 -5.88 6.11 -19.81
C SER A 68 -5.88 4.59 -19.86
N ALA A 69 -6.20 4.04 -21.03
CA ALA A 69 -6.29 2.60 -21.24
C ALA A 69 -4.91 1.93 -21.44
N PHE A 70 -3.83 2.70 -21.65
CA PHE A 70 -2.54 2.19 -22.12
C PHE A 70 -1.30 2.84 -21.47
N SER A 71 -1.44 3.51 -20.32
CA SER A 71 -0.29 4.09 -19.62
C SER A 71 0.25 3.18 -18.52
N SER A 72 1.56 3.29 -18.28
CA SER A 72 2.22 2.84 -17.04
C SER A 72 1.38 3.22 -15.82
N TYR A 73 1.09 2.26 -14.96
CA TYR A 73 0.31 2.47 -13.75
C TYR A 73 1.22 2.50 -12.53
N THR A 74 1.28 3.66 -11.87
CA THR A 74 1.92 3.79 -10.56
C THR A 74 0.84 4.02 -9.51
N PRO A 75 0.67 3.13 -8.51
CA PRO A 75 -0.32 3.31 -7.46
C PRO A 75 0.01 4.54 -6.60
N LEU A 76 -1.04 5.18 -6.07
CA LEU A 76 -0.86 6.29 -5.13
C LEU A 76 -0.20 5.79 -3.85
N GLU A 77 0.75 6.57 -3.34
CA GLU A 77 1.35 6.30 -2.04
C GLU A 77 0.34 6.61 -0.94
N VAL A 78 0.14 5.66 -0.04
CA VAL A 78 -0.67 5.83 1.17
C VAL A 78 0.30 6.07 2.31
N TYR A 79 -0.02 6.99 3.21
CA TYR A 79 0.86 7.35 4.30
C TYR A 79 0.26 6.96 5.65
N LEU A 80 1.13 6.65 6.60
CA LEU A 80 0.80 6.49 8.01
C LEU A 80 1.42 7.64 8.78
N PHE A 81 0.57 8.45 9.40
CA PHE A 81 0.99 9.47 10.36
C PHE A 81 1.02 8.87 11.76
N ASN A 82 2.16 9.01 12.44
CA ASN A 82 2.34 8.64 13.84
C ASN A 82 1.91 9.82 14.73
N GLY A 83 0.90 9.58 15.57
CA GLY A 83 0.34 10.62 16.44
C GLY A 83 1.28 11.07 17.56
N ASP A 84 2.18 10.20 18.03
CA ASP A 84 3.06 10.48 19.15
C ASP A 84 4.35 11.18 18.70
N SER A 85 4.95 10.72 17.60
CA SER A 85 6.22 11.27 17.08
C SER A 85 6.03 12.37 16.04
N GLY A 86 4.84 12.51 15.47
CA GLY A 86 4.58 13.40 14.33
C GLY A 86 5.21 12.93 13.01
N GLN A 87 5.79 11.73 12.97
CA GLN A 87 6.45 11.19 11.79
C GLN A 87 5.43 10.71 10.75
N LEU A 88 5.74 10.93 9.47
CA LEU A 88 5.00 10.37 8.34
C LEU A 88 5.82 9.25 7.69
N SER A 89 5.22 8.08 7.49
CA SER A 89 5.84 6.94 6.80
C SER A 89 4.99 6.47 5.63
N VAL A 90 5.62 5.92 4.58
CA VAL A 90 4.90 5.37 3.42
C VAL A 90 4.45 3.95 3.73
N LEU A 91 3.14 3.72 3.63
CA LEU A 91 2.50 2.46 3.99
C LEU A 91 2.72 1.37 2.92
N ASN A 92 2.48 1.69 1.64
CA ASN A 92 2.30 0.69 0.59
C ASN A 92 3.54 0.43 -0.30
N ARG A 93 4.70 1.04 0.02
CA ARG A 93 5.94 0.88 -0.77
C ARG A 93 6.62 -0.48 -0.54
N HIS A 94 6.52 -1.02 0.67
CA HIS A 94 7.24 -2.23 1.08
C HIS A 94 6.33 -3.44 1.36
N ILE A 95 5.02 -3.34 1.15
CA ILE A 95 4.12 -4.46 1.42
C ILE A 95 4.11 -5.41 0.20
N GLY A 96 4.65 -6.60 0.41
CA GLY A 96 4.97 -7.59 -0.62
C GLY A 96 6.35 -8.17 -0.40
#